data_AF-A0A2T2SK31-F1
#
_entry.id   AF-A0A2T2SK31-F1
#
_cell.length_a   1.000
_cell.length_b   1.000
_cell.length_c   1.000
_cell.angle_alpha   90.00
_cell.angle_beta   90.00
_cell.angle_gamma   90.00
#
_symmetry.space_group_name_H-M   'P 1'
#
loop_
_entity.id
_entity.type
_entity.pdbx_description
1 polymer ?
#
loop_
_entity_poly.entity_id
_entity_poly.type
_entity_poly.pdbx_seq_one_letter_code
_entity_poly.pdbx_strand_id
1 'polypeptide(L)'
;HTETQAAQEEKTDSDSETGLESVQVDLRRAVLGGALAAAVTLAGGWLMGEVSGAEARVLLETSLSSTRSFAGTVTLALGNILALMLTLLSLSTDAEIDLKWSHYKRVDQVAWLVSIVLTASILIYLLLNIPLSEAEKAADRTNEFGYSTLYYVTLVLSSVMAGALITVVLMLYKTIQDIIHVIGLRETDHPMAHTEEDEPN
;
A
#
# COMPACT_ATOMS: atom_id res chain seq x y z
N HIS A 1 25.88 -36.33 -14.04
CA HIS A 1 25.01 -35.39 -14.77
C HIS A 1 23.58 -35.32 -14.23
N THR A 2 22.98 -36.43 -13.77
CA THR A 2 21.60 -36.43 -13.24
C THR A 2 21.48 -35.95 -11.77
N GLU A 3 22.49 -36.20 -10.92
CA GLU A 3 22.47 -35.77 -9.50
C GLU A 3 22.66 -34.25 -9.32
N THR A 4 23.40 -33.60 -10.21
CA THR A 4 23.65 -32.15 -10.15
C THR A 4 22.42 -31.33 -10.52
N GLN A 5 21.53 -31.85 -11.39
CA GLN A 5 20.28 -31.19 -11.75
C GLN A 5 19.22 -31.28 -10.63
N ALA A 6 19.10 -32.44 -9.98
CA ALA A 6 18.15 -32.63 -8.88
C ALA A 6 18.49 -31.75 -7.66
N ALA A 7 19.78 -31.62 -7.32
CA ALA A 7 20.23 -30.75 -6.24
C ALA A 7 20.04 -29.24 -6.56
N GLN A 8 20.04 -28.87 -7.84
CA GLN A 8 19.85 -27.49 -8.28
C GLN A 8 18.36 -27.11 -8.36
N GLU A 9 17.48 -28.04 -8.73
CA GLU A 9 16.02 -27.88 -8.62
C GLU A 9 15.58 -27.77 -7.16
N GLU A 10 16.05 -28.65 -6.27
CA GLU A 10 15.66 -28.65 -4.85
C GLU A 10 16.11 -27.38 -4.10
N LYS A 11 17.28 -26.83 -4.44
CA LYS A 11 17.80 -25.58 -3.87
C LYS A 11 17.06 -24.35 -4.38
N THR A 12 16.59 -24.38 -5.62
CA THR A 12 15.79 -23.28 -6.22
C THR A 12 14.38 -23.24 -5.64
N ASP A 13 13.78 -24.41 -5.39
CA ASP A 13 12.44 -24.51 -4.79
C ASP A 13 12.44 -24.04 -3.32
N SER A 14 13.43 -24.48 -2.53
CA SER A 14 13.62 -24.07 -1.12
C SER A 14 13.85 -22.56 -0.95
N ASP A 15 14.71 -21.94 -1.78
CA ASP A 15 14.96 -20.48 -1.76
C ASP A 15 13.72 -19.68 -2.19
N SER A 16 12.87 -20.28 -3.04
CA SER A 16 11.63 -19.65 -3.49
C SER A 16 10.55 -19.71 -2.40
N GLU A 17 10.37 -20.82 -1.69
CA GLU A 17 9.38 -20.95 -0.61
C GLU A 17 9.71 -20.04 0.58
N THR A 18 10.96 -19.99 1.01
CA THR A 18 11.42 -19.08 2.08
C THR A 18 11.32 -17.61 1.67
N GLY A 19 11.61 -17.29 0.41
CA GLY A 19 11.37 -15.96 -0.15
C GLY A 19 9.89 -15.56 -0.10
N LEU A 20 8.97 -16.48 -0.41
CA LEU A 20 7.53 -16.22 -0.41
C LEU A 20 6.94 -16.07 0.99
N GLU A 21 7.41 -16.82 1.98
CA GLU A 21 7.00 -16.63 3.38
C GLU A 21 7.42 -15.25 3.91
N SER A 22 8.65 -14.81 3.62
CA SER A 22 9.13 -13.49 4.06
C SER A 22 8.25 -12.34 3.53
N VAL A 23 7.89 -12.42 2.23
CA VAL A 23 7.01 -11.46 1.55
C VAL A 23 5.64 -11.37 2.22
N GLN A 24 5.04 -12.52 2.56
CA GLN A 24 3.71 -12.56 3.17
C GLN A 24 3.71 -12.02 4.61
N VAL A 25 4.76 -12.31 5.38
CA VAL A 25 4.92 -11.77 6.73
C VAL A 25 5.06 -10.24 6.68
N ASP A 26 5.76 -9.73 5.67
CA ASP A 26 5.97 -8.31 5.49
C ASP A 26 4.70 -7.54 5.10
N LEU A 27 3.90 -8.12 4.20
CA LEU A 27 2.58 -7.64 3.83
C LEU A 27 1.64 -7.61 5.06
N ARG A 28 1.59 -8.69 5.85
CA ARG A 28 0.75 -8.75 7.06
C ARG A 28 1.10 -7.65 8.07
N ARG A 29 2.40 -7.38 8.27
CA ARG A 29 2.86 -6.30 9.16
C ARG A 29 2.49 -4.92 8.62
N ALA A 30 2.62 -4.69 7.31
CA ALA A 30 2.23 -3.44 6.68
C ALA A 30 0.71 -3.18 6.80
N VAL A 31 -0.10 -4.20 6.51
CA VAL A 31 -1.56 -4.15 6.65
C VAL A 31 -1.96 -3.91 8.11
N LEU A 32 -1.29 -4.53 9.08
CA LEU A 32 -1.54 -4.30 10.50
C LEU A 32 -1.24 -2.85 10.89
N GLY A 33 -0.15 -2.27 10.38
CA GLY A 33 0.19 -0.87 10.59
C GLY A 33 -0.86 0.09 10.02
N GLY A 34 -1.33 -0.18 8.80
CA GLY A 34 -2.41 0.60 8.18
C GLY A 34 -3.75 0.45 8.92
N ALA A 35 -4.10 -0.76 9.34
CA ALA A 35 -5.31 -1.02 10.12
C ALA A 35 -5.28 -0.29 11.47
N LEU A 36 -4.13 -0.29 12.16
CA LEU A 36 -3.95 0.46 13.40
C LEU A 36 -4.13 1.96 13.16
N ALA A 37 -3.52 2.50 12.11
CA ALA A 37 -3.66 3.92 11.78
C ALA A 37 -5.11 4.30 11.47
N ALA A 38 -5.83 3.49 10.69
CA ALA A 38 -7.25 3.67 10.46
C ALA A 38 -8.03 3.62 11.78
N ALA A 39 -7.79 2.63 12.63
CA ALA A 39 -8.45 2.55 13.94
C ALA A 39 -8.21 3.81 14.80
N VAL A 40 -6.99 4.35 14.79
CA VAL A 40 -6.66 5.60 15.50
C VAL A 40 -7.40 6.80 14.90
N THR A 41 -7.44 6.93 13.57
CA THR A 41 -8.18 8.01 12.90
C THR A 41 -9.69 7.94 13.20
N LEU A 42 -10.28 6.74 13.12
CA LEU A 42 -11.68 6.52 13.48
C LEU A 42 -11.97 6.80 14.94
N ALA A 43 -11.13 6.30 15.85
CA ALA A 43 -11.27 6.56 17.28
C ALA A 43 -11.18 8.05 17.59
N GLY A 44 -10.27 8.78 16.93
CA GLY A 44 -10.15 10.22 17.05
C GLY A 44 -11.44 10.95 16.66
N GLY A 45 -12.08 10.55 15.57
CA GLY A 45 -13.37 11.12 15.17
C GLY A 45 -14.53 10.74 16.08
N TRP A 46 -14.54 9.51 16.60
CA TRP A 46 -15.58 9.04 17.51
C TRP A 46 -15.51 9.70 18.90
N LEU A 47 -14.30 9.99 19.38
CA LEU A 47 -14.07 10.71 20.65
C LEU A 47 -14.62 12.14 20.66
N MET A 48 -14.93 12.71 19.49
CA MET A 48 -15.52 14.06 19.38
C MET A 48 -16.98 14.12 19.87
N GLY A 49 -17.66 12.98 20.07
CA GLY A 49 -19.03 12.89 20.61
C GLY A 49 -20.14 12.98 19.55
N GLU A 50 -21.40 12.79 19.98
CA GLU A 50 -22.56 12.91 19.09
C GLU A 50 -22.79 14.36 18.67
N VAL A 51 -22.80 14.57 17.35
CA VAL A 51 -22.94 15.90 16.77
C VAL A 51 -24.41 16.18 16.46
N SER A 52 -24.93 17.31 16.94
CA SER A 52 -26.30 17.77 16.67
C SER A 52 -26.49 18.15 15.19
N GLY A 53 -27.72 18.13 14.66
CA GLY A 53 -27.96 18.31 13.21
C GLY A 53 -27.41 19.60 12.59
N ALA A 54 -27.47 20.74 13.30
CA ALA A 54 -26.95 22.01 12.81
C ALA A 54 -25.42 22.09 12.86
N GLU A 55 -24.82 21.52 13.91
CA GLU A 55 -23.37 21.44 14.09
C GLU A 55 -22.75 20.40 13.13
N ALA A 56 -23.47 19.31 12.87
CA ALA A 56 -23.07 18.24 11.96
C ALA A 56 -22.95 18.74 10.53
N ARG A 57 -23.78 19.70 10.12
CA ARG A 57 -23.66 20.35 8.81
C ARG A 57 -22.35 21.10 8.65
N VAL A 58 -22.00 21.96 9.61
CA VAL A 58 -20.77 22.78 9.56
C VAL A 58 -19.53 21.89 9.60
N LEU A 59 -19.54 20.88 10.47
CA LEU A 59 -18.47 19.89 10.57
C LEU A 59 -18.37 19.02 9.32
N LEU A 60 -19.50 18.64 8.72
CA LEU A 60 -19.53 17.88 7.47
C LEU A 60 -18.97 18.69 6.31
N GLU A 61 -19.40 19.94 6.12
CA GLU A 61 -18.91 20.80 5.03
C GLU A 61 -17.38 20.99 5.11
N THR A 62 -16.86 21.22 6.31
CA THR A 62 -15.42 21.32 6.56
C THR A 62 -14.71 19.99 6.29
N SER A 63 -15.24 18.89 6.84
CA SER A 63 -14.67 17.54 6.69
C SER A 63 -14.65 17.07 5.23
N LEU A 64 -15.72 17.32 4.47
CA LEU A 64 -15.80 16.99 3.05
C LEU A 64 -14.75 17.72 2.24
N SER A 65 -14.56 19.02 2.48
CA SER A 65 -13.54 19.81 1.80
C SER A 65 -12.14 19.26 2.08
N SER A 66 -11.82 19.04 3.37
CA SER A 66 -10.54 18.46 3.79
C SER A 66 -10.32 17.06 3.22
N THR A 67 -11.34 16.20 3.26
CA THR A 67 -11.27 14.83 2.77
C THR A 67 -11.10 14.78 1.24
N ARG A 68 -11.82 15.64 0.51
CA ARG A 68 -11.65 15.78 -0.94
C ARG A 68 -10.24 16.21 -1.30
N SER A 69 -9.70 17.22 -0.59
CA SER A 69 -8.32 17.66 -0.80
C SER A 69 -7.32 16.53 -0.50
N PHE A 70 -7.50 15.81 0.62
CA PHE A 70 -6.66 14.67 0.98
C PHE A 70 -6.70 13.55 -0.07
N ALA A 71 -7.88 13.16 -0.55
CA ALA A 71 -8.04 12.15 -1.60
C ALA A 71 -7.35 12.58 -2.91
N GLY A 72 -7.42 13.87 -3.27
CA GLY A 72 -6.68 14.41 -4.41
C GLY A 72 -5.16 14.28 -4.24
N THR A 73 -4.62 14.63 -3.06
CA THR A 73 -3.19 14.48 -2.75
C THR A 73 -2.75 13.01 -2.75
N VAL A 74 -3.54 12.11 -2.17
CA VAL A 74 -3.27 10.66 -2.17
C VAL A 74 -3.20 10.13 -3.60
N THR A 75 -4.15 10.51 -4.45
CA THR A 75 -4.17 10.14 -5.87
C THR A 75 -2.87 10.55 -6.57
N LEU A 76 -2.42 11.78 -6.35
CA LEU A 76 -1.20 12.31 -6.96
C LEU A 76 0.06 11.60 -6.43
N ALA A 77 0.12 11.33 -5.12
CA ALA A 77 1.23 10.60 -4.52
C ALA A 77 1.34 9.16 -5.06
N LEU A 78 0.21 8.45 -5.15
CA LEU A 78 0.15 7.10 -5.69
C LEU A 78 0.54 7.04 -7.18
N GLY A 79 0.15 8.04 -7.97
CA GLY A 79 0.60 8.18 -9.36
C GLY A 79 2.13 8.30 -9.47
N ASN A 80 2.75 9.10 -8.61
CA ASN A 80 4.20 9.22 -8.56
C ASN A 80 4.88 7.93 -8.11
N ILE A 81 4.30 7.18 -7.16
CA ILE A 81 4.82 5.88 -6.72
C ILE A 81 4.88 4.89 -7.90
N LEU A 82 3.81 4.79 -8.70
CA LEU A 82 3.79 3.94 -9.89
C LEU A 82 4.86 4.36 -10.91
N ALA A 83 5.01 5.66 -11.15
CA ALA A 83 6.00 6.18 -12.07
C ALA A 83 7.44 5.87 -11.63
N LEU A 84 7.73 6.03 -10.33
CA LEU A 84 9.04 5.72 -9.75
C LEU A 84 9.33 4.21 -9.77
N MET A 85 8.32 3.38 -9.51
CA MET A 85 8.46 1.92 -9.63
C MET A 85 8.79 1.53 -11.07
N LEU A 86 8.05 2.04 -12.05
CA LEU A 86 8.33 1.79 -13.46
C LEU A 86 9.74 2.23 -13.86
N THR A 87 10.18 3.39 -13.35
CA THR A 87 11.54 3.89 -13.59
C THR A 87 12.59 2.95 -13.01
N LEU A 88 12.39 2.45 -11.78
CA LEU A 88 13.28 1.45 -11.18
C LEU A 88 13.36 0.16 -11.99
N LEU A 89 12.22 -0.37 -12.43
CA LEU A 89 12.16 -1.56 -13.29
C LEU A 89 12.90 -1.35 -14.62
N SER A 90 12.69 -0.19 -15.25
CA SER A 90 13.35 0.16 -16.50
C SER A 90 14.87 0.22 -16.35
N LEU A 91 15.37 0.86 -15.29
CA LEU A 91 16.82 0.95 -15.03
C LEU A 91 17.43 -0.39 -14.71
N SER A 92 16.72 -1.24 -13.96
CA SER A 92 17.25 -2.55 -13.59
C SER A 92 17.33 -3.52 -14.76
N THR A 93 16.45 -3.38 -15.76
CA THR A 93 16.47 -4.20 -16.98
C THR A 93 17.66 -3.83 -17.86
N ASP A 94 18.01 -2.54 -17.91
CA ASP A 94 19.12 -2.02 -18.73
C ASP A 94 20.50 -2.34 -18.14
N ALA A 95 20.59 -2.39 -16.81
CA ALA A 95 21.86 -2.54 -16.09
C ALA A 95 22.38 -4.00 -15.95
N GLU A 96 21.77 -4.99 -16.62
CA GLU A 96 22.06 -6.44 -16.43
C GLU A 96 22.12 -6.86 -14.94
N ILE A 97 21.40 -6.13 -14.08
CA ILE A 97 21.28 -6.49 -12.67
C ILE A 97 20.36 -7.68 -12.62
N ASP A 98 20.90 -8.85 -12.30
CA ASP A 98 20.18 -10.10 -12.13
C ASP A 98 19.27 -10.00 -10.88
N LEU A 99 18.18 -9.23 -11.01
CA LEU A 99 17.14 -9.12 -10.01
C LEU A 99 16.53 -10.50 -9.86
N LYS A 100 16.94 -11.22 -8.81
CA LYS A 100 16.30 -12.48 -8.40
C LYS A 100 14.78 -12.33 -8.47
N TRP A 101 14.12 -13.36 -8.99
CA TRP A 101 12.67 -13.42 -9.22
C TRP A 101 11.81 -12.99 -8.01
N SER A 102 12.34 -13.17 -6.78
CA SER A 102 11.72 -12.71 -5.53
C SER A 102 11.47 -11.18 -5.47
N HIS A 103 12.35 -10.36 -6.06
CA HIS A 103 12.24 -8.90 -6.03
C HIS A 103 11.17 -8.38 -6.98
N TYR A 104 11.09 -8.97 -8.17
CA TYR A 104 10.02 -8.69 -9.14
C TYR A 104 8.65 -8.94 -8.53
N LYS A 105 8.48 -10.05 -7.80
CA LYS A 105 7.22 -10.38 -7.13
C LYS A 105 6.84 -9.36 -6.05
N ARG A 106 7.82 -8.82 -5.33
CA ARG A 106 7.62 -7.82 -4.28
C ARG A 106 7.20 -6.48 -4.86
N VAL A 107 7.83 -6.06 -5.97
CA VAL A 107 7.47 -4.86 -6.71
C VAL A 107 6.07 -4.98 -7.35
N ASP A 108 5.75 -6.14 -7.93
CA ASP A 108 4.44 -6.43 -8.52
C ASP A 108 3.31 -6.33 -7.48
N GLN A 109 3.50 -6.90 -6.28
CA GLN A 109 2.52 -6.78 -5.20
C GLN A 109 2.27 -5.33 -4.76
N VAL A 110 3.33 -4.53 -4.65
CA VAL A 110 3.20 -3.10 -4.35
C VAL A 110 2.44 -2.39 -5.46
N ALA A 111 2.79 -2.63 -6.72
CA ALA A 111 2.14 -2.00 -7.86
C ALA A 111 0.65 -2.37 -7.94
N TRP A 112 0.30 -3.63 -7.67
CA TRP A 112 -1.08 -4.10 -7.61
C TRP A 112 -1.87 -3.41 -6.50
N LEU A 113 -1.33 -3.36 -5.27
CA LEU A 113 -1.98 -2.68 -4.16
C LEU A 113 -2.14 -1.18 -4.44
N VAL A 114 -1.09 -0.51 -4.93
CA VAL A 114 -1.12 0.91 -5.30
C VAL A 114 -2.20 1.17 -6.35
N SER A 115 -2.34 0.29 -7.35
CA SER A 115 -3.36 0.42 -8.39
C SER A 115 -4.78 0.33 -7.84
N ILE A 116 -5.02 -0.57 -6.88
CA ILE A 116 -6.33 -0.70 -6.21
C ILE A 116 -6.63 0.55 -5.37
N VAL A 117 -5.68 0.98 -4.54
CA VAL A 117 -5.87 2.15 -3.66
C VAL A 117 -6.01 3.42 -4.48
N LEU A 118 -5.27 3.56 -5.58
CA LEU A 118 -5.39 4.68 -6.52
C LEU A 118 -6.79 4.73 -7.15
N THR A 119 -7.28 3.59 -7.63
CA THR A 119 -8.62 3.49 -8.21
C THR A 119 -9.70 3.86 -7.19
N ALA A 120 -9.61 3.30 -5.98
CA ALA A 120 -10.53 3.61 -4.88
C ALA A 120 -10.48 5.11 -4.52
N SER A 121 -9.28 5.69 -4.41
CA SER A 121 -9.07 7.11 -4.12
C SER A 121 -9.73 8.01 -5.16
N ILE A 122 -9.61 7.68 -6.46
CA ILE A 122 -10.26 8.42 -7.54
C ILE A 122 -11.78 8.34 -7.42
N LEU A 123 -12.33 7.14 -7.18
CA LEU A 123 -13.78 6.97 -7.02
C LEU A 123 -14.32 7.77 -5.83
N ILE A 124 -13.62 7.72 -4.70
CA ILE A 124 -13.97 8.50 -3.50
C ILE A 124 -13.87 9.99 -3.80
N TYR A 125 -12.80 10.45 -4.43
CA TYR A 125 -12.62 11.85 -4.82
C TYR A 125 -13.78 12.33 -5.70
N LEU A 126 -14.15 11.56 -6.73
CA LEU A 126 -15.27 11.86 -7.61
C LEU A 126 -16.60 11.92 -6.85
N LEU A 127 -16.84 10.94 -5.97
CA LEU A 127 -18.05 10.90 -5.14
C LEU A 127 -18.15 12.12 -4.21
N LEU A 128 -17.05 12.50 -3.56
CA LEU A 128 -16.99 13.66 -2.67
C LEU A 128 -17.05 14.99 -3.42
N ASN A 129 -16.85 15.01 -4.73
CA ASN A 129 -16.93 16.23 -5.54
C ASN A 129 -18.37 16.56 -5.99
N ILE A 130 -19.31 15.64 -5.78
CA ILE A 130 -20.74 15.90 -6.01
C ILE A 130 -21.22 16.92 -4.96
N PRO A 131 -21.78 18.07 -5.36
CA PRO A 131 -22.25 19.09 -4.42
C PRO A 131 -23.48 18.58 -3.64
N LEU A 132 -23.27 18.25 -2.36
CA LEU A 132 -24.34 17.73 -1.48
C LEU A 132 -25.43 18.76 -1.17
N SER A 133 -25.12 20.06 -1.28
CA SER A 133 -26.07 21.16 -1.04
C SER A 133 -27.25 21.18 -2.02
N GLU A 134 -27.11 20.58 -3.21
CA GLU A 134 -28.18 20.46 -4.20
C GLU A 134 -28.95 19.13 -4.07
N ALA A 135 -28.26 18.05 -3.67
CA ALA A 135 -28.87 16.76 -3.37
C ALA A 135 -29.82 16.85 -2.14
N GLU A 136 -29.55 17.79 -1.24
CA GLU A 136 -30.34 18.07 -0.04
C GLU A 136 -31.79 18.47 -0.35
N LYS A 137 -32.04 19.26 -1.40
CA LYS A 137 -33.42 19.62 -1.84
C LYS A 137 -34.20 18.41 -2.36
N ALA A 138 -33.50 17.37 -2.83
CA ALA A 138 -34.11 16.12 -3.24
C ALA A 138 -34.26 15.13 -2.07
N ALA A 139 -33.33 15.16 -1.11
CA ALA A 139 -33.32 14.28 0.06
C ALA A 139 -34.29 14.70 1.18
N ASP A 140 -34.63 15.99 1.31
CA ASP A 140 -35.62 16.49 2.29
C ASP A 140 -37.03 15.86 2.07
N ARG A 141 -37.28 15.26 0.90
CA ARG A 141 -38.50 14.50 0.58
C ARG A 141 -38.48 13.03 1.03
N THR A 142 -37.31 12.50 1.36
CA THR A 142 -37.06 11.08 1.70
C THR A 142 -36.21 11.06 2.96
N ASN A 143 -36.90 11.07 4.11
CA ASN A 143 -36.44 11.26 5.50
C ASN A 143 -35.37 10.25 6.02
N GLU A 144 -34.42 9.81 5.20
CA GLU A 144 -33.56 8.64 5.45
C GLU A 144 -32.06 8.95 5.54
N PHE A 145 -31.57 10.04 4.96
CA PHE A 145 -30.14 10.40 4.98
C PHE A 145 -29.88 11.77 5.61
N GLY A 146 -29.76 11.81 6.94
CA GLY A 146 -29.39 13.01 7.69
C GLY A 146 -27.89 13.34 7.63
N TYR A 147 -27.55 14.58 7.97
CA TYR A 147 -26.17 15.11 8.06
C TYR A 147 -25.22 14.26 8.92
N SER A 148 -25.73 13.70 10.01
CA SER A 148 -24.95 12.86 10.92
C SER A 148 -24.48 11.58 10.21
N THR A 149 -25.35 10.92 9.42
CA THR A 149 -24.99 9.74 8.63
C THR A 149 -23.89 10.04 7.62
N LEU A 150 -24.02 11.14 6.86
CA LEU A 150 -23.02 11.56 5.87
C LEU A 150 -21.69 11.93 6.53
N TYR A 151 -21.73 12.51 7.74
CA TYR A 151 -20.55 12.81 8.53
C TYR A 151 -19.78 11.53 8.89
N TYR A 152 -20.46 10.53 9.45
CA TYR A 152 -19.82 9.26 9.80
C TYR A 152 -19.34 8.48 8.57
N VAL A 153 -20.07 8.52 7.44
CA VAL A 153 -19.63 7.92 6.17
C VAL A 153 -18.33 8.57 5.69
N THR A 154 -18.27 9.92 5.69
CA THR A 154 -17.06 10.66 5.29
C THR A 154 -15.89 10.33 6.23
N LEU A 155 -16.14 10.26 7.54
CA LEU A 155 -15.12 9.89 8.52
C LEU A 155 -14.54 8.49 8.27
N VAL A 156 -15.40 7.51 7.99
CA VAL A 156 -14.98 6.14 7.66
C VAL A 156 -14.14 6.12 6.38
N LEU A 157 -14.59 6.82 5.33
CA LEU A 157 -13.85 6.95 4.07
C LEU A 157 -12.46 7.55 4.29
N SER A 158 -12.36 8.65 5.04
CA SER A 158 -11.08 9.31 5.35
C SER A 158 -10.13 8.38 6.11
N SER A 159 -10.67 7.64 7.08
CA SER A 159 -9.88 6.70 7.86
C SER A 159 -9.36 5.51 7.04
N VAL A 160 -10.21 4.93 6.18
CA VAL A 160 -9.80 3.83 5.30
C VAL A 160 -8.71 4.32 4.35
N MET A 161 -8.86 5.52 3.79
CA MET A 161 -7.86 6.15 2.95
C MET A 161 -6.53 6.36 3.67
N ALA A 162 -6.55 6.86 4.91
CA ALA A 162 -5.35 7.05 5.72
C ALA A 162 -4.62 5.73 5.99
N GLY A 163 -5.34 4.68 6.40
CA GLY A 163 -4.77 3.35 6.63
C GLY A 163 -4.22 2.70 5.36
N ALA A 164 -4.93 2.83 4.24
CA ALA A 164 -4.48 2.33 2.95
C ALA A 164 -3.18 3.00 2.49
N LEU A 165 -3.08 4.33 2.62
CA LEU A 165 -1.87 5.07 2.29
C LEU A 165 -0.68 4.63 3.14
N ILE A 166 -0.89 4.47 4.46
CA ILE A 166 0.17 4.02 5.37
C ILE A 166 0.63 2.60 5.03
N THR A 167 -0.30 1.70 4.68
CA THR A 167 0.03 0.35 4.22
C THR A 167 0.94 0.38 2.99
N VAL A 168 0.57 1.19 1.99
CA VAL A 168 1.37 1.38 0.76
C VAL A 168 2.77 1.89 1.10
N VAL A 169 2.89 2.92 1.94
CA VAL A 169 4.18 3.49 2.34
C VAL A 169 5.06 2.46 3.06
N LEU A 170 4.49 1.66 3.97
CA LEU A 170 5.23 0.62 4.67
C LEU A 170 5.72 -0.49 3.74
N MET A 171 4.89 -0.91 2.78
CA MET A 171 5.32 -1.88 1.77
C MET A 171 6.43 -1.32 0.89
N LEU A 172 6.32 -0.06 0.47
CA LEU A 172 7.37 0.61 -0.31
C LEU A 172 8.70 0.63 0.41
N TYR A 173 8.69 1.03 1.69
CA TYR A 173 9.90 1.09 2.50
C TYR A 173 10.62 -0.26 2.55
N LYS A 174 9.87 -1.35 2.76
CA LYS A 174 10.46 -2.70 2.75
C LYS A 174 10.98 -3.13 1.40
N THR A 175 10.21 -2.91 0.33
CA THR A 175 10.67 -3.21 -1.03
C THR A 175 11.96 -2.46 -1.37
N ILE A 176 12.08 -1.19 -0.96
CA ILE A 176 13.30 -0.39 -1.14
C ILE A 176 14.45 -0.94 -0.28
N GLN A 177 14.21 -1.29 1.00
CA GLN A 177 15.25 -1.90 1.84
C GLN A 177 15.77 -3.21 1.25
N ASP A 178 14.89 -4.08 0.77
CA ASP A 178 15.26 -5.36 0.16
C ASP A 178 16.12 -5.15 -1.10
N ILE A 179 15.77 -4.17 -1.93
CA ILE A 179 16.54 -3.81 -3.12
C ILE A 179 17.90 -3.21 -2.73
N ILE A 180 17.95 -2.29 -1.76
CA ILE A 180 19.21 -1.66 -1.30
C ILE A 180 20.15 -2.70 -0.69
N HIS A 181 19.63 -3.66 0.07
CA HIS A 181 20.46 -4.68 0.70
C HIS A 181 21.11 -5.58 -0.37
N VAL A 182 20.39 -5.94 -1.43
CA VAL A 182 20.94 -6.78 -2.50
C VAL A 182 21.87 -6.00 -3.43
N ILE A 183 21.48 -4.80 -3.89
CA ILE A 183 22.27 -4.00 -4.84
C ILE A 183 23.42 -3.27 -4.15
N GLY A 184 23.19 -2.76 -2.93
CA GLY A 184 24.12 -1.88 -2.23
C GLY A 184 25.14 -2.60 -1.35
N LEU A 185 24.80 -3.77 -0.78
CA LEU A 185 25.71 -4.46 0.16
C LEU A 185 26.51 -5.61 -0.46
N ARG A 186 26.21 -6.09 -1.69
CA ARG A 186 26.90 -7.25 -2.30
C ARG A 186 27.25 -8.30 -1.25
N GLU A 187 26.31 -8.67 -0.39
CA GLU A 187 26.60 -9.62 0.69
C GLU A 187 26.68 -11.01 0.05
N THR A 188 27.86 -11.31 -0.47
CA THR A 188 28.35 -12.62 -0.89
C THR A 188 28.69 -13.50 0.32
N ASP A 189 28.57 -12.98 1.54
CA ASP A 189 28.95 -13.65 2.79
C ASP A 189 27.73 -14.20 3.53
N HIS A 190 27.22 -15.34 3.07
CA HIS A 190 26.57 -16.33 3.94
C HIS A 190 27.33 -17.66 3.77
N PRO A 191 27.49 -18.49 4.83
CA PRO A 191 28.59 -19.44 5.05
C PRO A 191 28.51 -20.75 4.24
N MET A 192 28.04 -20.67 3.00
CA MET A 192 28.01 -21.74 2.00
C MET A 192 28.86 -21.40 0.77
N ALA A 193 29.84 -20.50 0.93
CA ALA A 193 30.97 -20.38 0.02
C ALA A 193 31.85 -21.61 0.20
N HIS A 194 31.44 -22.73 -0.41
CA HIS A 194 32.37 -23.79 -0.72
C HIS A 194 33.29 -23.25 -1.81
N THR A 195 34.47 -22.81 -1.39
CA THR A 195 35.64 -22.73 -2.25
C THR A 195 35.85 -24.13 -2.83
N GLU A 196 35.49 -24.32 -4.09
CA GLU A 196 36.11 -25.35 -4.91
C GLU A 196 37.60 -25.00 -4.99
N GLU A 197 38.42 -25.56 -4.11
CA GLU A 197 39.87 -25.70 -4.29
C GLU A 197 40.40 -26.56 -3.14
N ASP A 198 40.51 -27.87 -3.39
CA ASP A 198 41.51 -28.74 -2.78
C ASP A 198 41.54 -30.08 -3.57
N GLU A 199 42.02 -30.02 -4.82
CA GLU A 199 42.74 -31.14 -5.42
C GLU A 199 44.24 -30.94 -5.17
N PRO A 200 44.88 -31.80 -4.36
CA PRO A 200 46.33 -31.96 -4.42
C PRO A 200 46.68 -33.29 -5.13
N ASN A 201 47.14 -33.13 -6.38
CA ASN A 201 48.16 -33.92 -7.10
C ASN A 201 47.93 -35.43 -7.35
#